data_AF-A0A850Y9Q3-F1
#
_entry.id   AF-A0A850Y9Q3-F1
#
_cell.length_a   1.000
_cell.length_b   1.000
_cell.length_c   1.000
_cell.angle_alpha   90.00
_cell.angle_beta   90.00
_cell.angle_gamma   90.00
#
_symmetry.space_group_name_H-M   'P 1'
#
loop_
_entity.id
_entity.type
_entity.pdbx_description
1 polymer ?
#
loop_
_entity_poly.entity_id
_entity_poly.type
_entity_poly.pdbx_seq_one_letter_code
_entity_poly.pdbx_strand_id
1 'polypeptide(L)'
;PSCLLPFAGFACLLFLPRAHLCPAVCSCMDYHTIDCRDQGLPSVPNPFPLDVRKLLIADNNIQEIPADFFIFYGDLVYLDFRNNSLTSLEEGTFSSSTKLVYLDLSYNNLTQLDAGIFKSAEKLIKLSLGNNNLVDVDKAAFENLDQLQVLELNDNNLQSLNVAALEALPSLRTIRLEGNPWVCDCDFANLFSWIQDNASKLQKGLHEIQCSLPVENRRIFLNELSEVSFSECKFSLSLTDLFIIIFSGVAVSIAAILSSFFLATLVHCFQRCAPSKDDDDDEDDSDD
;
A
#
# COMPACT_ATOMS: atom_id res chain seq x y z
N PRO A 1 61.13 42.21 22.47
CA PRO A 1 60.15 41.60 23.40
C PRO A 1 58.73 42.11 23.05
N SER A 2 58.11 41.55 22.01
CA SER A 2 57.22 40.36 22.08
C SER A 2 55.82 40.85 21.74
N CYS A 3 55.30 40.36 20.61
CA CYS A 3 53.98 40.65 20.05
C CYS A 3 52.86 40.50 21.09
N LEU A 4 52.01 41.53 21.21
CA LEU A 4 50.71 41.44 21.86
C LEU A 4 49.75 40.71 20.90
N LEU A 5 49.07 39.70 21.46
CA LEU A 5 48.33 38.65 20.78
C LEU A 5 47.23 39.12 19.81
N PRO A 6 47.07 38.48 18.63
CA PRO A 6 45.84 38.49 17.86
C PRO A 6 45.02 37.22 18.16
N PHE A 7 44.54 37.04 19.39
CA PHE A 7 43.76 35.84 19.76
C PHE A 7 42.40 36.14 20.41
N ALA A 8 42.03 37.40 20.59
CA ALA A 8 40.73 37.77 21.16
C ALA A 8 39.59 37.82 20.13
N GLY A 9 39.88 37.77 18.83
CA GLY A 9 38.85 37.82 17.76
C GLY A 9 38.24 36.45 17.40
N PHE A 10 38.97 35.36 17.58
CA PHE A 10 38.50 34.01 17.20
C PHE A 10 37.73 33.28 18.30
N ALA A 11 37.91 33.66 19.56
CA ALA A 11 37.14 33.07 20.66
C ALA A 11 35.67 33.54 20.68
N CYS A 12 35.36 34.72 20.12
CA CYS A 12 33.99 35.22 20.08
C CYS A 12 33.10 34.49 19.05
N LEU A 13 33.70 33.82 18.06
CA LEU A 13 32.98 32.93 17.13
C LEU A 13 32.65 31.56 17.72
N LEU A 14 33.29 31.18 18.83
CA LEU A 14 32.99 29.94 19.57
C LEU A 14 31.95 30.15 20.69
N PHE A 15 31.55 31.40 20.94
CA PHE A 15 30.53 31.80 21.91
C PHE A 15 29.39 32.59 21.27
N LEU A 16 29.16 32.47 19.95
CA LEU A 16 27.80 32.64 19.48
C LEU A 16 27.00 31.50 20.11
N PRO A 17 25.92 31.78 20.89
CA PRO A 17 24.97 30.72 21.17
C PRO A 17 24.58 30.20 19.79
N ARG A 18 24.70 28.89 19.54
CA ARG A 18 24.19 28.26 18.32
C ARG A 18 22.82 28.88 18.11
N ALA A 19 22.70 29.76 17.11
CA ALA A 19 21.50 30.54 16.93
C ALA A 19 20.36 29.53 16.89
N HIS A 20 19.45 29.62 17.84
CA HIS A 20 18.35 28.68 17.93
C HIS A 20 17.61 28.76 16.58
N LEU A 21 17.79 27.74 15.74
CA LEU A 21 17.17 27.57 14.41
C LEU A 21 15.67 27.29 14.56
N CYS A 22 15.05 27.85 15.59
CA CYS A 22 13.63 27.77 15.84
C CYS A 22 12.95 28.87 15.02
N PRO A 23 12.00 28.55 14.13
CA PRO A 23 11.22 29.57 13.47
C PRO A 23 10.54 30.46 14.50
N ALA A 24 10.53 31.77 14.27
CA ALA A 24 9.99 32.74 15.22
C ALA A 24 8.49 32.55 15.54
N VAL A 25 7.77 31.88 14.63
CA VAL A 25 6.33 31.57 14.76
C VAL A 25 6.10 30.28 15.57
N CYS A 26 7.15 29.50 15.83
CA CYS A 26 7.05 28.22 16.53
C CYS A 26 7.69 28.28 17.91
N SER A 27 7.28 27.35 18.77
CA SER A 27 7.86 27.10 20.09
C SER A 27 8.74 25.85 20.06
N CYS A 28 10.02 26.00 20.37
CA CYS A 28 10.92 24.85 20.52
C CYS A 28 10.98 24.44 21.99
N MET A 29 10.29 23.35 22.32
CA MET A 29 10.14 22.86 23.70
C MET A 29 11.43 22.24 24.23
N ASP A 30 12.13 21.51 23.35
CA ASP A 30 13.46 20.93 23.59
C ASP A 30 14.28 21.02 22.27
N TYR A 31 15.48 20.44 22.23
CA TYR A 31 16.34 20.49 21.05
C TYR A 31 15.81 19.74 19.83
N HIS A 32 14.84 18.83 19.99
CA HIS A 32 14.34 17.94 18.94
C HIS A 32 12.81 18.04 18.74
N THR A 33 12.10 18.80 19.57
CA THR A 33 10.64 18.97 19.54
C THR A 33 10.27 20.41 19.21
N ILE A 34 9.58 20.59 18.08
CA ILE A 34 9.11 21.88 17.59
C ILE A 34 7.59 21.87 17.52
N ASP A 35 6.98 22.89 18.09
CA ASP A 35 5.54 23.09 18.14
C ASP A 35 5.15 24.38 17.39
N CYS A 36 4.49 24.21 16.25
CA CYS A 36 4.01 25.26 15.35
C CYS A 36 2.48 25.21 15.21
N ARG A 37 1.76 24.63 16.19
CA ARG A 37 0.31 24.46 16.10
C ARG A 37 -0.45 25.78 16.23
N ASP A 38 -1.59 25.88 15.55
CA ASP A 38 -2.52 27.01 15.63
C ASP A 38 -1.86 28.37 15.40
N GLN A 39 -1.04 28.45 14.35
CA GLN A 39 -0.29 29.66 13.98
C GLN A 39 -0.79 30.30 12.69
N GLY A 40 -1.83 29.74 12.06
CA GLY A 40 -2.36 30.23 10.78
C GLY A 40 -1.35 30.13 9.63
N LEU A 41 -0.41 29.18 9.69
CA LEU A 41 0.68 29.06 8.72
C LEU A 41 0.13 28.67 7.34
N PRO A 42 0.46 29.42 6.27
CA PRO A 42 0.06 29.07 4.91
C PRO A 42 0.97 27.99 4.27
N SER A 43 2.17 27.79 4.83
CA SER A 43 3.15 26.80 4.38
C SER A 43 4.04 26.37 5.54
N VAL A 44 4.78 25.28 5.34
CA VAL A 44 5.73 24.77 6.34
C VAL A 44 6.88 25.79 6.53
N PRO A 45 7.09 26.33 7.74
CA PRO A 45 8.13 27.32 7.97
C PRO A 45 9.51 26.66 7.91
N ASN A 46 10.52 27.42 7.46
CA ASN A 46 11.92 27.01 7.45
C ASN A 46 12.82 28.17 7.91
N PRO A 47 14.03 27.90 8.43
CA PRO A 47 14.64 26.59 8.70
C PRO A 47 14.22 25.99 10.06
N PHE A 48 14.20 24.65 10.16
CA PHE A 48 14.20 23.93 11.44
C PHE A 48 15.62 23.39 11.74
N PRO A 49 15.94 23.03 13.00
CA PRO A 49 17.11 22.22 13.31
C PRO A 49 17.08 20.88 12.55
N LEU A 50 18.21 20.47 11.97
CA LEU A 50 18.30 19.25 11.15
C LEU A 50 18.11 17.95 11.96
N ASP A 51 18.32 18.01 13.26
CA ASP A 51 18.13 16.90 14.20
C ASP A 51 16.71 16.86 14.79
N VAL A 52 15.75 17.64 14.26
CA VAL A 52 14.35 17.59 14.71
C VAL A 52 13.79 16.16 14.61
N ARG A 53 13.15 15.71 15.70
CA ARG A 53 12.55 14.37 15.80
C ARG A 53 11.04 14.43 15.92
N LYS A 54 10.50 15.51 16.46
CA LYS A 54 9.08 15.70 16.68
C LYS A 54 8.66 17.07 16.17
N LEU A 55 7.84 17.08 15.13
CA LEU A 55 7.28 18.30 14.57
C LEU A 55 5.76 18.26 14.70
N LEU A 56 5.22 19.23 15.44
CA LEU A 56 3.79 19.45 15.61
C LEU A 56 3.41 20.69 14.78
N ILE A 57 2.68 20.51 13.70
CA ILE A 57 2.26 21.61 12.80
C ILE A 57 0.76 21.55 12.49
N ALA A 58 0.01 20.88 13.37
CA ALA A 58 -1.43 20.79 13.28
C ALA A 58 -2.14 22.14 13.38
N ASP A 59 -3.39 22.21 12.93
CA ASP A 59 -4.25 23.39 13.05
C ASP A 59 -3.67 24.61 12.30
N ASN A 60 -3.33 24.43 11.03
CA ASN A 60 -2.80 25.48 10.16
C ASN A 60 -3.48 25.44 8.77
N ASN A 61 -3.02 26.27 7.82
CA ASN A 61 -3.59 26.38 6.47
C ASN A 61 -2.61 25.87 5.40
N ILE A 62 -1.80 24.86 5.73
CA ILE A 62 -0.76 24.35 4.85
C ILE A 62 -1.39 23.47 3.76
N GLN A 63 -1.07 23.74 2.50
CA GLN A 63 -1.65 23.07 1.33
C GLN A 63 -0.75 21.97 0.74
N GLU A 64 0.55 22.04 1.01
CA GLU A 64 1.52 21.08 0.49
C GLU A 64 2.65 20.83 1.50
N ILE A 65 3.16 19.61 1.51
CA ILE A 65 4.44 19.27 2.13
C ILE A 65 5.48 19.36 1.01
N PRO A 66 6.53 20.17 1.14
CA PRO A 66 7.57 20.26 0.12
C PRO A 66 8.20 18.88 -0.19
N ALA A 67 8.41 18.55 -1.45
CA ALA A 67 8.94 17.25 -1.86
C ALA A 67 10.34 16.94 -1.27
N ASP A 68 11.13 17.98 -0.99
CA ASP A 68 12.46 17.88 -0.39
C ASP A 68 12.44 17.90 1.15
N PHE A 69 11.26 17.99 1.78
CA PHE A 69 11.13 18.15 3.23
C PHE A 69 11.87 17.05 4.00
N PHE A 70 11.67 15.79 3.65
CA PHE A 70 12.33 14.67 4.33
C PHE A 70 13.79 14.48 3.93
N ILE A 71 14.27 15.11 2.85
CA ILE A 71 15.71 15.12 2.51
C ILE A 71 16.48 15.87 3.60
N PHE A 72 15.92 16.96 4.12
CA PHE A 72 16.52 17.75 5.19
C PHE A 72 16.19 17.25 6.59
N TYR A 73 14.97 16.72 6.79
CA TYR A 73 14.46 16.32 8.11
C TYR A 73 14.23 14.80 8.24
N GLY A 74 15.13 13.99 7.68
CA GLY A 74 15.07 12.53 7.72
C GLY A 74 15.16 11.91 9.13
N ASP A 75 15.52 12.71 10.14
CA ASP A 75 15.56 12.32 11.55
C ASP A 75 14.21 12.37 12.27
N LEU A 76 13.16 12.84 11.58
CA LEU A 76 11.79 12.88 12.11
C LEU A 76 11.29 11.48 12.48
N VAL A 77 10.76 11.41 13.70
CA VAL A 77 10.14 10.22 14.31
C VAL A 77 8.63 10.43 14.44
N TYR A 78 8.20 11.65 14.76
CA TYR A 78 6.81 12.00 14.97
C TYR A 78 6.47 13.24 14.16
N LEU A 79 5.50 13.11 13.26
CA LEU A 79 5.03 14.20 12.43
C LEU A 79 3.51 14.32 12.50
N ASP A 80 3.04 15.49 12.91
CA ASP A 80 1.62 15.80 13.07
C ASP A 80 1.24 16.99 12.19
N PHE A 81 0.57 16.69 11.08
CA PHE A 81 0.04 17.61 10.08
C PHE A 81 -1.49 17.69 10.13
N ARG A 82 -2.10 17.29 11.25
CA ARG A 82 -3.57 17.29 11.37
C ARG A 82 -4.20 18.64 11.13
N ASN A 83 -5.44 18.64 10.64
CA ASN A 83 -6.24 19.86 10.52
C ASN A 83 -5.49 20.95 9.73
N ASN A 84 -5.08 20.58 8.51
CA ASN A 84 -4.47 21.44 7.52
C ASN A 84 -5.30 21.40 6.22
N SER A 85 -4.77 21.90 5.12
CA SER A 85 -5.45 21.93 3.82
C SER A 85 -4.70 21.13 2.75
N LEU A 86 -3.97 20.07 3.14
CA LEU A 86 -3.19 19.26 2.21
C LEU A 86 -4.10 18.60 1.18
N THR A 87 -3.85 18.80 -0.11
CA THR A 87 -4.68 18.25 -1.19
C THR A 87 -4.09 16.99 -1.83
N SER A 88 -2.76 16.86 -1.81
CA SER A 88 -2.03 15.74 -2.40
C SER A 88 -0.70 15.52 -1.69
N LEU A 89 -0.12 14.34 -1.87
CA LEU A 89 1.24 14.00 -1.45
C LEU A 89 2.04 13.72 -2.71
N GLU A 90 3.07 14.53 -2.99
CA GLU A 90 3.88 14.32 -4.18
C GLU A 90 4.75 13.06 -4.06
N GLU A 91 4.99 12.39 -5.17
CA GLU A 91 5.89 11.24 -5.22
C GLU A 91 7.26 11.61 -4.64
N GLY A 92 7.76 10.79 -3.73
CA GLY A 92 9.06 11.00 -3.11
C GLY A 92 9.06 11.96 -1.93
N THR A 93 7.94 12.59 -1.56
CA THR A 93 7.80 13.41 -0.34
C THR A 93 8.38 12.66 0.87
N PHE A 94 8.03 11.39 1.05
CA PHE A 94 8.49 10.57 2.17
C PHE A 94 9.73 9.71 1.85
N SER A 95 10.43 9.95 0.74
CA SER A 95 11.53 9.09 0.27
C SER A 95 12.67 8.86 1.27
N SER A 96 12.88 9.81 2.19
CA SER A 96 13.94 9.78 3.21
C SER A 96 13.42 9.61 4.65
N SER A 97 12.14 9.27 4.85
CA SER A 97 11.49 9.20 6.17
C SER A 97 11.77 7.90 6.95
N THR A 98 12.99 7.37 6.89
CA THR A 98 13.37 6.03 7.42
C THR A 98 13.26 5.87 8.94
N LYS A 99 13.14 6.98 9.68
CA LYS A 99 12.97 6.98 11.14
C LYS A 99 11.54 7.31 11.59
N LEU A 100 10.65 7.60 10.65
CA LEU A 100 9.29 8.01 10.97
C LEU A 100 8.51 6.85 11.58
N VAL A 101 7.91 7.10 12.75
CA VAL A 101 7.16 6.11 13.53
C VAL A 101 5.68 6.49 13.63
N TYR A 102 5.39 7.79 13.69
CA TYR A 102 4.03 8.31 13.76
C TYR A 102 3.83 9.39 12.70
N LEU A 103 2.83 9.20 11.85
CA LEU A 103 2.41 10.17 10.85
C LEU A 103 0.91 10.39 10.95
N ASP A 104 0.52 11.64 11.17
CA ASP A 104 -0.87 12.04 11.24
C ASP A 104 -1.17 13.12 10.21
N LEU A 105 -1.96 12.72 9.22
CA LEU A 105 -2.46 13.52 8.11
C LEU A 105 -3.99 13.64 8.17
N SER A 106 -4.61 13.31 9.31
CA SER A 106 -6.07 13.37 9.45
C SER A 106 -6.59 14.81 9.39
N TYR A 107 -7.86 14.99 9.01
CA TYR A 107 -8.46 16.33 8.83
C TYR A 107 -7.68 17.17 7.79
N ASN A 108 -7.49 16.61 6.60
CA ASN A 108 -6.92 17.30 5.44
C ASN A 108 -7.85 17.11 4.24
N ASN A 109 -7.41 17.49 3.04
CA ASN A 109 -8.18 17.40 1.80
C ASN A 109 -7.60 16.39 0.80
N LEU A 110 -6.87 15.38 1.27
CA LEU A 110 -6.24 14.38 0.39
C LEU A 110 -7.31 13.60 -0.38
N THR A 111 -7.10 13.41 -1.68
CA THR A 111 -8.08 12.74 -2.56
C THR A 111 -7.68 11.34 -3.02
N GLN A 112 -6.39 11.03 -3.02
CA GLN A 112 -5.87 9.73 -3.44
C GLN A 112 -4.56 9.39 -2.72
N LEU A 113 -4.20 8.10 -2.69
CA LEU A 113 -2.89 7.63 -2.25
C LEU A 113 -2.25 6.79 -3.35
N ASP A 114 -1.11 7.26 -3.84
CA ASP A 114 -0.37 6.62 -4.92
C ASP A 114 0.48 5.43 -4.41
N ALA A 115 0.84 4.56 -5.34
CA ALA A 115 1.67 3.38 -5.07
C ALA A 115 2.98 3.76 -4.37
N GLY A 116 3.29 3.09 -3.25
CA GLY A 116 4.56 3.24 -2.54
C GLY A 116 4.82 4.65 -1.99
N ILE A 117 3.81 5.51 -1.82
CA ILE A 117 3.99 6.88 -1.30
C ILE A 117 4.66 6.89 0.09
N PHE A 118 4.46 5.84 0.90
CA PHE A 118 5.06 5.66 2.21
C PHE A 118 6.18 4.60 2.26
N LYS A 119 6.65 4.08 1.12
CA LYS A 119 7.52 2.89 1.06
C LYS A 119 8.82 2.98 1.86
N SER A 120 9.34 4.19 2.06
CA SER A 120 10.58 4.44 2.83
C SER A 120 10.34 4.59 4.33
N ALA A 121 9.10 4.67 4.80
CA ALA A 121 8.72 4.79 6.20
C ALA A 121 8.61 3.42 6.89
N GLU A 122 9.64 2.57 6.75
CA GLU A 122 9.63 1.17 7.20
C GLU A 122 9.35 0.99 8.72
N LYS A 123 9.63 2.04 9.52
CA LYS A 123 9.41 2.04 10.98
C LYS A 123 8.06 2.60 11.40
N LEU A 124 7.19 2.93 10.46
CA LEU A 124 5.89 3.53 10.74
C LEU A 124 5.03 2.55 11.52
N ILE A 125 4.56 2.96 12.70
CA ILE A 125 3.71 2.18 13.59
C ILE A 125 2.26 2.65 13.50
N LYS A 126 2.05 3.96 13.32
CA LYS A 126 0.72 4.54 13.20
C LYS A 126 0.66 5.53 12.03
N LEU A 127 -0.33 5.32 11.18
CA LEU A 127 -0.70 6.18 10.06
C LEU A 127 -2.16 6.60 10.18
N SER A 128 -2.40 7.89 10.36
CA SER A 128 -3.73 8.47 10.44
C SER A 128 -4.05 9.28 9.19
N LEU A 129 -5.06 8.83 8.45
CA LEU A 129 -5.55 9.42 7.19
C LEU A 129 -7.07 9.70 7.26
N GLY A 130 -7.70 9.52 8.42
CA GLY A 130 -9.13 9.72 8.57
C GLY A 130 -9.55 11.17 8.39
N ASN A 131 -10.83 11.42 8.09
CA ASN A 131 -11.34 12.77 7.83
C ASN A 131 -10.57 13.47 6.68
N ASN A 132 -10.40 12.75 5.57
CA ASN A 132 -9.89 13.29 4.31
C ASN A 132 -10.96 13.12 3.22
N ASN A 133 -10.60 13.34 1.96
CA ASN A 133 -11.48 13.17 0.81
C ASN A 133 -11.07 11.98 -0.07
N LEU A 134 -10.40 10.96 0.49
CA LEU A 134 -9.83 9.87 -0.28
C LEU A 134 -10.92 9.12 -1.04
N VAL A 135 -10.78 9.05 -2.36
CA VAL A 135 -11.68 8.28 -3.25
C VAL A 135 -11.03 6.96 -3.67
N ASP A 136 -9.70 6.95 -3.77
CA ASP A 136 -8.92 5.79 -4.19
C ASP A 136 -7.65 5.63 -3.36
N VAL A 137 -7.27 4.38 -3.13
CA VAL A 137 -6.03 3.99 -2.45
C VAL A 137 -5.41 2.87 -3.28
N ASP A 138 -4.24 3.14 -3.86
CA ASP A 138 -3.54 2.15 -4.66
C ASP A 138 -3.22 0.89 -3.84
N LYS A 139 -3.29 -0.27 -4.49
CA LYS A 139 -3.01 -1.58 -3.87
C LYS A 139 -1.62 -1.69 -3.25
N ALA A 140 -0.65 -0.87 -3.70
CA ALA A 140 0.71 -0.81 -3.20
C ALA A 140 0.98 0.46 -2.37
N ALA A 141 -0.05 1.24 -2.00
CA ALA A 141 0.13 2.47 -1.21
C ALA A 141 0.82 2.22 0.15
N PHE A 142 0.59 1.05 0.75
CA PHE A 142 1.12 0.65 2.05
C PHE A 142 2.24 -0.41 1.96
N GLU A 143 2.87 -0.58 0.80
CA GLU A 143 3.98 -1.51 0.61
C GLU A 143 5.15 -1.18 1.56
N ASN A 144 5.82 -2.23 2.08
CA ASN A 144 6.95 -2.15 3.02
C ASN A 144 6.66 -1.54 4.40
N LEU A 145 5.39 -1.39 4.78
CA LEU A 145 4.99 -0.91 6.12
C LEU A 145 4.84 -2.06 7.13
N ASP A 146 5.88 -2.89 7.26
CA ASP A 146 5.86 -4.14 8.05
C ASP A 146 5.59 -3.92 9.55
N GLN A 147 5.91 -2.73 10.07
CA GLN A 147 5.74 -2.37 11.48
C GLN A 147 4.41 -1.68 11.77
N LEU A 148 3.59 -1.40 10.75
CA LEU A 148 2.37 -0.63 10.92
C LEU A 148 1.34 -1.42 11.73
N GLN A 149 0.93 -0.85 12.85
CA GLN A 149 -0.03 -1.46 13.78
C GLN A 149 -1.39 -0.77 13.73
N VAL A 150 -1.43 0.53 13.42
CA VAL A 150 -2.66 1.32 13.40
C VAL A 150 -2.78 2.05 12.06
N LEU A 151 -3.85 1.75 11.33
CA LEU A 151 -4.23 2.43 10.10
C LEU A 151 -5.63 3.01 10.23
N GLU A 152 -5.76 4.33 10.07
CA GLU A 152 -7.05 5.01 10.19
C GLU A 152 -7.44 5.62 8.84
N LEU A 153 -8.45 5.04 8.17
CA LEU A 153 -9.01 5.49 6.89
C LEU A 153 -10.49 5.93 7.03
N ASN A 154 -10.99 6.04 8.26
CA ASN A 154 -12.37 6.42 8.55
C ASN A 154 -12.72 7.81 8.04
N ASP A 155 -14.01 8.04 7.77
CA ASP A 155 -14.53 9.35 7.33
C ASP A 155 -13.79 9.87 6.09
N ASN A 156 -13.76 9.04 5.04
CA ASN A 156 -13.25 9.37 3.71
C ASN A 156 -14.37 9.12 2.67
N ASN A 157 -14.04 9.16 1.37
CA ASN A 157 -14.97 8.94 0.26
C ASN A 157 -14.73 7.60 -0.46
N LEU A 158 -14.15 6.60 0.24
CA LEU A 158 -13.82 5.32 -0.35
C LEU A 158 -15.09 4.52 -0.66
N GLN A 159 -15.23 4.10 -1.91
CA GLN A 159 -16.31 3.21 -2.35
C GLN A 159 -15.87 1.74 -2.33
N SER A 160 -14.59 1.49 -2.56
CA SER A 160 -13.94 0.18 -2.50
C SER A 160 -12.51 0.34 -1.98
N LEU A 161 -11.90 -0.76 -1.53
CA LEU A 161 -10.51 -0.81 -1.11
C LEU A 161 -9.95 -2.17 -1.49
N ASN A 162 -8.83 -2.18 -2.21
CA ASN A 162 -8.19 -3.41 -2.63
C ASN A 162 -7.58 -4.13 -1.42
N VAL A 163 -7.97 -5.40 -1.22
CA VAL A 163 -7.50 -6.22 -0.08
C VAL A 163 -5.98 -6.41 -0.10
N ALA A 164 -5.34 -6.40 -1.27
CA ALA A 164 -3.89 -6.50 -1.37
C ALA A 164 -3.16 -5.37 -0.62
N ALA A 165 -3.75 -4.17 -0.53
CA ALA A 165 -3.20 -3.07 0.26
C ALA A 165 -3.16 -3.39 1.76
N LEU A 166 -4.12 -4.18 2.25
CA LEU A 166 -4.24 -4.56 3.66
C LEU A 166 -3.45 -5.83 3.98
N GLU A 167 -3.36 -6.76 3.03
CA GLU A 167 -2.53 -7.97 3.16
C GLU A 167 -1.02 -7.66 3.23
N ALA A 168 -0.61 -6.52 2.66
CA ALA A 168 0.75 -6.00 2.78
C ALA A 168 1.14 -5.55 4.22
N LEU A 169 0.22 -5.62 5.19
CA LEU A 169 0.41 -5.11 6.55
C LEU A 169 0.41 -6.24 7.61
N PRO A 170 1.53 -6.97 7.77
CA PRO A 170 1.59 -8.16 8.64
C PRO A 170 1.41 -7.84 10.14
N SER A 171 1.81 -6.65 10.59
CA SER A 171 1.73 -6.23 11.99
C SER A 171 0.44 -5.50 12.35
N LEU A 172 -0.52 -5.38 11.43
CA LEU A 172 -1.71 -4.56 11.63
C LEU A 172 -2.59 -5.11 12.77
N ARG A 173 -2.89 -4.24 13.74
CA ARG A 173 -3.68 -4.55 14.94
C ARG A 173 -4.98 -3.79 15.00
N THR A 174 -5.00 -2.57 14.46
CA THR A 174 -6.17 -1.69 14.50
C THR A 174 -6.38 -1.05 13.15
N ILE A 175 -7.61 -1.18 12.64
CA ILE A 175 -8.05 -0.53 11.41
C ILE A 175 -9.37 0.20 11.65
N ARG A 176 -9.49 1.39 11.05
CA ARG A 176 -10.73 2.19 11.05
C ARG A 176 -11.17 2.44 9.62
N LEU A 177 -12.39 2.03 9.30
CA LEU A 177 -12.98 2.06 7.96
C LEU A 177 -14.40 2.67 7.97
N GLU A 178 -14.94 3.00 9.14
CA GLU A 178 -16.26 3.59 9.28
C GLU A 178 -16.36 4.96 8.58
N GLY A 179 -17.57 5.41 8.27
CA GLY A 179 -17.78 6.74 7.67
C GLY A 179 -17.39 6.85 6.18
N ASN A 180 -17.08 5.74 5.51
CA ASN A 180 -16.86 5.68 4.06
C ASN A 180 -18.13 5.23 3.31
N PRO A 181 -18.39 5.74 2.09
CA PRO A 181 -19.53 5.36 1.26
C PRO A 181 -19.28 4.04 0.51
N TRP A 182 -18.99 2.95 1.23
CA TRP A 182 -18.71 1.64 0.64
C TRP A 182 -19.83 1.17 -0.29
N VAL A 183 -19.49 0.60 -1.43
CA VAL A 183 -20.44 0.02 -2.39
C VAL A 183 -20.40 -1.49 -2.24
N CYS A 184 -21.49 -2.12 -1.81
CA CYS A 184 -21.54 -3.58 -1.62
C CYS A 184 -21.79 -4.31 -2.95
N ASP A 185 -20.79 -4.30 -3.82
CA ASP A 185 -20.74 -5.05 -5.07
C ASP A 185 -19.73 -6.22 -4.99
N CYS A 186 -19.36 -6.78 -6.13
CA CYS A 186 -18.42 -7.88 -6.21
C CYS A 186 -16.97 -7.47 -5.92
N ASP A 187 -16.60 -6.21 -6.12
CA ASP A 187 -15.26 -5.71 -5.78
C ASP A 187 -15.13 -5.60 -4.26
N PHE A 188 -16.21 -5.21 -3.58
CA PHE A 188 -16.28 -5.17 -2.11
C PHE A 188 -16.34 -6.56 -1.45
N ALA A 189 -16.76 -7.60 -2.16
CA ALA A 189 -16.90 -8.95 -1.60
C ALA A 189 -15.60 -9.46 -0.95
N ASN A 190 -14.45 -9.19 -1.58
CA ASN A 190 -13.14 -9.57 -1.04
C ASN A 190 -12.83 -8.80 0.26
N LEU A 191 -13.10 -7.49 0.25
CA LEU A 191 -12.90 -6.64 1.44
C LEU A 191 -13.82 -7.06 2.58
N PHE A 192 -15.07 -7.43 2.27
CA PHE A 192 -16.01 -7.95 3.26
C PHE A 192 -15.51 -9.26 3.90
N SER A 193 -15.01 -10.21 3.11
CA SER A 193 -14.38 -11.44 3.63
C SER A 193 -13.21 -11.11 4.55
N TRP A 194 -12.32 -10.23 4.11
CA TRP A 194 -11.18 -9.80 4.91
C TRP A 194 -11.62 -9.14 6.23
N ILE A 195 -12.64 -8.29 6.20
CA ILE A 195 -13.20 -7.62 7.37
C ILE A 195 -13.78 -8.64 8.36
N GLN A 196 -14.46 -9.69 7.89
CA GLN A 196 -14.96 -10.75 8.76
C GLN A 196 -13.83 -11.52 9.44
N ASP A 197 -12.83 -11.96 8.67
CA ASP A 197 -11.68 -12.70 9.19
C ASP A 197 -10.85 -11.85 10.18
N ASN A 198 -10.85 -10.54 9.99
CA ASN A 198 -10.10 -9.57 10.78
C ASN A 198 -10.99 -8.73 11.72
N ALA A 199 -12.19 -9.21 12.06
CA ALA A 199 -13.17 -8.44 12.84
C ALA A 199 -12.62 -7.90 14.18
N SER A 200 -11.68 -8.62 14.79
CA SER A 200 -11.01 -8.22 16.04
C SER A 200 -10.12 -6.98 15.89
N LYS A 201 -9.70 -6.62 14.67
CA LYS A 201 -8.89 -5.43 14.38
C LYS A 201 -9.74 -4.15 14.27
N LEU A 202 -11.06 -4.26 14.15
CA LEU A 202 -11.96 -3.11 14.05
C LEU A 202 -12.34 -2.58 15.43
N GLN A 203 -11.91 -1.36 15.76
CA GLN A 203 -12.09 -0.80 17.10
C GLN A 203 -13.57 -0.61 17.49
N LYS A 204 -14.42 -0.20 16.55
CA LYS A 204 -15.86 0.01 16.78
C LYS A 204 -16.73 -1.17 16.31
N GLY A 205 -16.10 -2.23 15.77
CA GLY A 205 -16.78 -3.39 15.21
C GLY A 205 -17.56 -3.12 13.91
N LEU A 206 -18.29 -4.13 13.46
CA LEU A 206 -18.99 -4.14 12.16
C LEU A 206 -20.24 -3.24 12.13
N HIS A 207 -20.79 -2.88 13.30
CA HIS A 207 -22.03 -2.12 13.43
C HIS A 207 -21.92 -0.65 13.00
N GLU A 208 -20.71 -0.13 12.86
CA GLU A 208 -20.45 1.25 12.43
C GLU A 208 -20.15 1.38 10.94
N ILE A 209 -19.98 0.25 10.24
CA ILE A 209 -19.68 0.25 8.80
C ILE A 209 -20.96 -0.03 8.03
N GLN A 210 -21.30 0.90 7.14
CA GLN A 210 -22.42 0.78 6.23
C GLN A 210 -21.92 0.70 4.79
N CYS A 211 -22.68 0.04 3.94
CA CYS A 211 -22.48 0.10 2.50
C CYS A 211 -23.81 0.34 1.78
N SER A 212 -23.73 0.88 0.57
CA SER A 212 -24.87 1.02 -0.34
C SER A 212 -24.97 -0.18 -1.28
N LEU A 213 -26.18 -0.71 -1.44
CA LEU A 213 -26.50 -1.73 -2.45
C LEU A 213 -26.84 -1.03 -3.78
N PRO A 214 -26.09 -1.26 -4.87
CA PRO A 214 -26.28 -0.56 -6.15
C PRO A 214 -27.70 -0.70 -6.74
N VAL A 215 -28.31 -1.88 -6.55
CA VAL A 215 -29.61 -2.24 -7.15
C VAL A 215 -30.79 -1.66 -6.37
N GLU A 216 -30.65 -1.51 -5.06
CA GLU A 216 -31.76 -1.14 -4.16
C GLU A 216 -31.67 0.31 -3.67
N ASN A 217 -30.56 0.99 -3.94
CA ASN A 217 -30.25 2.35 -3.47
C ASN A 217 -30.50 2.53 -1.96
N ARG A 218 -30.24 1.46 -1.20
CA ARG A 218 -30.43 1.36 0.26
C ARG A 218 -29.08 1.16 0.92
N ARG A 219 -28.89 1.77 2.09
CA ARG A 219 -27.74 1.50 2.97
C ARG A 219 -28.07 0.38 3.94
N ILE A 220 -27.11 -0.51 4.14
CA ILE A 220 -27.18 -1.63 5.07
C ILE A 220 -25.89 -1.69 5.90
N PHE A 221 -25.99 -2.14 7.14
CA PHE A 221 -24.82 -2.33 8.00
C PHE A 221 -24.12 -3.66 7.67
N LEU A 222 -22.79 -3.70 7.80
CA LEU A 222 -22.02 -4.91 7.46
C LEU A 222 -22.38 -6.12 8.33
N ASN A 223 -22.86 -5.91 9.57
CA ASN A 223 -23.28 -7.01 10.43
C ASN A 223 -24.60 -7.69 9.99
N GLU A 224 -25.35 -7.08 9.08
CA GLU A 224 -26.56 -7.69 8.48
C GLU A 224 -26.22 -8.52 7.24
N LEU A 225 -25.02 -8.36 6.69
CA LEU A 225 -24.56 -9.10 5.53
C LEU A 225 -23.94 -10.44 5.93
N SER A 226 -23.92 -11.38 4.98
CA SER A 226 -23.28 -12.68 5.11
C SER A 226 -22.53 -13.02 3.83
N GLU A 227 -21.72 -14.08 3.84
CA GLU A 227 -21.09 -14.56 2.58
C GLU A 227 -22.12 -14.86 1.47
N VAL A 228 -23.34 -15.25 1.85
CA VAL A 228 -24.42 -15.54 0.90
C VAL A 228 -24.86 -14.26 0.16
N SER A 229 -24.71 -13.09 0.78
CA SER A 229 -25.01 -11.80 0.14
C SER A 229 -24.14 -11.54 -1.10
N PHE A 230 -22.98 -12.20 -1.20
CA PHE A 230 -22.05 -12.08 -2.32
C PHE A 230 -21.91 -13.39 -3.13
N SER A 231 -22.83 -14.35 -2.98
CA SER A 231 -22.72 -15.65 -3.66
C SER A 231 -22.73 -15.56 -5.18
N GLU A 232 -23.41 -14.57 -5.74
CA GLU A 232 -23.45 -14.33 -7.19
C GLU A 232 -22.10 -13.82 -7.73
N CYS A 233 -21.26 -13.22 -6.87
CA CYS A 233 -19.94 -12.72 -7.24
C CYS A 233 -18.89 -13.83 -7.40
N LYS A 234 -19.10 -15.02 -6.80
CA LYS A 234 -18.19 -16.18 -6.93
C LYS A 234 -18.03 -16.68 -8.37
N PHE A 235 -18.86 -16.21 -9.32
CA PHE A 235 -18.83 -16.64 -10.72
C PHE A 235 -18.32 -15.58 -11.72
N SER A 236 -17.89 -14.41 -11.27
CA SER A 236 -17.33 -13.39 -12.15
C SER A 236 -15.84 -13.63 -12.38
N LEU A 237 -15.49 -14.55 -13.29
CA LEU A 237 -14.12 -14.63 -13.83
C LEU A 237 -13.75 -13.30 -14.47
N SER A 238 -12.59 -12.75 -14.13
CA SER A 238 -12.03 -11.61 -14.86
C SER A 238 -11.95 -11.94 -16.35
N LEU A 239 -12.08 -10.94 -17.23
CA LEU A 239 -11.84 -11.13 -18.67
C LEU A 239 -10.46 -11.77 -18.93
N THR A 240 -9.46 -11.45 -18.11
CA THR A 240 -8.13 -12.08 -18.20
C THR A 240 -8.18 -13.57 -17.89
N ASP A 241 -8.94 -13.96 -16.87
CA ASP A 241 -9.04 -15.36 -16.45
C ASP A 241 -9.83 -16.16 -17.49
N LEU A 242 -10.87 -15.56 -18.07
CA LEU A 242 -11.60 -16.12 -19.20
C LEU A 242 -10.67 -16.33 -20.40
N PHE A 243 -9.84 -15.34 -20.74
CA PHE A 243 -8.84 -15.49 -21.82
C PHE A 243 -7.84 -16.61 -21.50
N ILE A 244 -7.30 -16.66 -20.29
CA ILE A 244 -6.35 -17.71 -19.87
C ILE A 244 -6.99 -19.09 -19.99
N ILE A 245 -8.24 -19.27 -19.55
CA ILE A 245 -8.97 -20.54 -19.66
C ILE A 245 -9.19 -20.93 -21.13
N ILE A 246 -9.63 -19.99 -21.97
CA ILE A 246 -9.86 -20.24 -23.39
C ILE A 246 -8.55 -20.61 -24.09
N PHE A 247 -7.49 -19.81 -23.92
CA PHE A 247 -6.21 -20.05 -24.59
C PHE A 247 -5.51 -21.31 -24.10
N SER A 248 -5.58 -21.62 -22.80
CA SER A 248 -5.02 -22.87 -22.26
C SER A 248 -5.76 -24.10 -22.78
N GLY A 249 -7.10 -24.06 -22.83
CA GLY A 249 -7.92 -25.14 -23.40
C GLY A 249 -7.64 -25.40 -24.89
N VAL A 250 -7.52 -24.33 -25.69
CA VAL A 250 -7.17 -24.43 -27.11
C VAL A 250 -5.75 -24.99 -27.29
N ALA A 251 -4.78 -24.52 -26.51
CA ALA A 251 -3.39 -25.01 -26.59
C ALA A 251 -3.28 -26.50 -26.26
N VAL A 252 -3.96 -26.97 -25.20
CA VAL A 252 -4.00 -28.39 -24.82
C VAL A 252 -4.64 -29.23 -25.94
N SER A 253 -5.73 -28.74 -26.53
CA SER A 253 -6.42 -29.43 -27.62
C SER A 253 -5.53 -29.58 -28.86
N ILE A 254 -4.83 -28.50 -29.25
CA ILE A 254 -3.89 -28.52 -30.37
C ILE A 254 -2.75 -29.50 -30.09
N ALA A 255 -2.16 -29.45 -28.89
CA ALA A 255 -1.07 -30.36 -28.51
C ALA A 255 -1.52 -31.82 -28.57
N ALA A 256 -2.71 -32.15 -28.08
CA ALA A 256 -3.26 -33.50 -28.14
C ALA A 256 -3.45 -33.98 -29.59
N ILE A 257 -3.98 -33.12 -30.47
CA ILE A 257 -4.14 -33.44 -31.89
C ILE A 257 -2.78 -33.71 -32.54
N LEU A 258 -1.79 -32.82 -32.34
CA LEU A 258 -0.44 -33.00 -32.88
C LEU A 258 0.23 -34.27 -32.37
N SER A 259 0.12 -34.56 -31.07
CA SER A 259 0.63 -35.80 -30.48
C SER A 259 -0.06 -37.03 -31.05
N SER A 260 -1.37 -37.01 -31.29
CA SER A 260 -2.07 -38.14 -31.91
C SER A 260 -1.61 -38.38 -33.35
N PHE A 261 -1.39 -37.31 -34.14
CA PHE A 261 -0.87 -37.44 -35.51
C PHE A 261 0.54 -37.98 -35.52
N PHE A 262 1.39 -37.52 -34.60
CA PHE A 262 2.76 -38.00 -34.47
C PHE A 262 2.84 -39.48 -34.06
N LEU A 263 1.98 -39.91 -33.12
CA LEU A 263 1.89 -41.32 -32.75
C LEU A 263 1.38 -42.17 -33.92
N ALA A 264 0.36 -41.70 -34.65
CA ALA A 264 -0.16 -42.42 -35.81
C ALA A 264 0.90 -42.58 -36.91
N THR A 265 1.68 -41.53 -37.20
CA THR A 265 2.76 -41.60 -38.19
C THR A 265 3.91 -42.51 -37.73
N LEU A 266 4.28 -42.47 -36.45
CA LEU A 266 5.26 -43.40 -35.88
C LEU A 266 4.80 -44.85 -36.02
N VAL A 267 3.57 -45.18 -35.63
CA VAL A 267 3.01 -46.55 -35.73
C VAL A 267 3.01 -47.01 -37.18
N HIS A 268 2.55 -46.17 -38.11
CA HIS A 268 2.55 -46.49 -39.53
C HIS A 268 3.97 -46.71 -40.09
N CYS A 269 4.97 -45.96 -39.60
CA CYS A 269 6.37 -46.14 -39.98
C CYS A 269 6.91 -47.47 -39.45
N PHE A 270 6.66 -47.80 -38.18
CA PHE A 270 7.06 -49.09 -37.59
C PHE A 270 6.42 -50.29 -38.31
N GLN A 271 5.14 -50.21 -38.67
CA GLN A 271 4.47 -51.27 -39.44
C GLN A 271 5.08 -51.48 -40.83
N ARG A 272 5.61 -50.43 -41.45
CA ARG A 272 6.29 -50.51 -42.76
C ARG A 272 7.74 -50.96 -42.68
N CYS A 273 8.39 -50.76 -41.54
CA CYS A 273 9.79 -51.11 -41.32
C CYS A 273 9.98 -52.43 -40.56
N ALA A 274 8.90 -53.10 -40.15
CA ALA A 274 8.96 -54.45 -39.61
C ALA A 274 9.35 -55.44 -40.73
N PRO A 275 10.45 -56.20 -40.60
CA PRO A 275 10.82 -57.21 -41.59
C PRO A 275 9.77 -58.33 -41.59
N SER A 276 9.36 -58.79 -42.77
CA SER A 276 8.58 -60.02 -42.93
C SER A 276 9.39 -61.19 -42.38
N LYS A 277 8.88 -61.81 -41.31
CA LYS A 277 9.41 -63.06 -40.78
C LYS A 277 8.70 -64.21 -41.48
N ASP A 278 8.97 -64.37 -42.77
CA ASP A 278 8.59 -65.51 -43.60
C ASP A 278 9.73 -65.70 -44.59
N ASP A 279 10.67 -66.58 -44.25
CA ASP A 279 11.65 -67.26 -45.12
C ASP A 279 12.75 -67.79 -44.16
N ASP A 280 12.50 -68.96 -43.56
CA ASP A 280 13.50 -69.93 -43.07
C ASP A 280 12.77 -71.00 -42.22
N ASP A 281 11.96 -71.84 -42.89
CA ASP A 281 11.50 -73.13 -42.39
C ASP A 281 11.25 -74.01 -43.63
N ASP A 282 12.32 -74.61 -44.18
CA ASP A 282 12.22 -75.73 -45.14
C ASP A 282 13.61 -76.38 -45.29
N GLU A 283 14.04 -77.14 -44.29
CA GLU A 283 15.05 -78.22 -44.45
C GLU A 283 14.93 -79.15 -43.24
N ASP A 284 14.16 -80.24 -43.39
CA ASP A 284 14.43 -81.58 -42.84
C ASP A 284 13.18 -82.47 -43.06
N ASP A 285 13.28 -83.43 -43.98
CA ASP A 285 12.82 -84.82 -43.81
C ASP A 285 12.71 -85.55 -45.17
N SER A 286 13.73 -86.33 -45.53
CA SER A 286 13.53 -87.63 -46.19
C SER A 286 14.81 -88.48 -46.15
N ASP A 287 14.89 -89.34 -45.14
CA ASP A 287 15.62 -90.62 -45.16
C ASP A 287 14.56 -91.74 -45.13
N ASP A 288 14.43 -92.50 -46.24
CA ASP A 288 14.22 -93.97 -46.33
C ASP A 288 13.98 -94.40 -47.80
#